data_AF-A0ABD3XQ45-F1
#
_entry.id   AF-A0ABD3XQ45-F1
#
_cell.length_a   1.000
_cell.length_b   1.000
_cell.length_c   1.000
_cell.angle_alpha   90.00
_cell.angle_beta   90.00
_cell.angle_gamma   90.00
#
_symmetry.space_group_name_H-M   'P 1'
#
loop_
_entity.id
_entity.type
_entity.pdbx_description
1 polymer ?
#
loop_
_entity_poly.entity_id
_entity_poly.type
_entity_poly.pdbx_seq_one_letter_code
_entity_poly.pdbx_strand_id
1 'polypeptide(L)'
;MLKFPPQMLIVRRSQIVKDVLNLFEDSSAGTHLINTRFDGEPAADGGGVSREMITDFWNKVKEMYFQGNEVFVPHLRPERLSQKKDFVTLGRIFSFSTATLRSIPLQICRSTLMVVIYDTCDVNPDILLKDFLLFLDNEDRELVKSSLNSIDNMGDEEKGKLQEFLIKFDMGIIPTAANLRKHMINLAQNELCFKPKFLCENMRKGIPQNHMDHFWMQMTLDHLDHLYEDFLITAENVWQKIKFETWPLQNPKERCVYDYLRDLIQDLDEETLLSFVQFVTAERKIPSCFITVGFNSTQGIARCPIASTCAYRLDIPVSYSSFEEFKNEFMMVLNSDEAKQFSAN
;
A
#
# COMPACT_ATOMS: atom_id res chain seq x y z
N MET A 1 7.32 28.12 -12.64
CA MET A 1 6.84 27.75 -13.99
C MET A 1 7.73 26.64 -14.53
N LEU A 2 7.19 25.44 -14.76
CA LEU A 2 7.91 24.32 -15.34
C LEU A 2 8.26 24.65 -16.80
N LYS A 3 9.54 24.51 -17.19
CA LYS A 3 10.12 25.01 -18.45
C LYS A 3 10.01 24.06 -19.65
N PHE A 4 9.33 22.92 -19.51
CA PHE A 4 9.30 21.90 -20.57
C PHE A 4 7.88 21.38 -20.81
N PRO A 5 7.51 21.09 -22.07
CA PRO A 5 6.23 20.48 -22.39
C PRO A 5 6.13 19.09 -21.75
N PRO A 6 4.92 18.64 -21.38
CA PRO A 6 4.73 17.31 -20.82
C PRO A 6 5.18 16.24 -21.82
N GLN A 7 5.90 15.24 -21.32
CA GLN A 7 6.34 14.10 -22.13
C GLN A 7 5.17 13.12 -22.26
N MET A 8 4.73 12.88 -23.50
CA MET A 8 3.71 11.86 -23.79
C MET A 8 4.31 10.46 -23.74
N LEU A 9 3.66 9.56 -23.01
CA LEU A 9 4.08 8.17 -22.86
C LEU A 9 3.00 7.23 -23.35
N ILE A 10 3.43 6.20 -24.08
CA ILE A 10 2.55 5.11 -24.50
C ILE A 10 3.04 3.85 -23.82
N VAL A 11 2.18 3.25 -23.00
CA VAL A 11 2.48 2.04 -22.21
C VAL A 11 1.48 0.95 -22.50
N ARG A 12 1.92 -0.31 -22.52
CA ARG A 12 1.03 -1.47 -22.73
C ARG A 12 0.74 -2.13 -21.40
N ARG A 13 -0.54 -2.34 -21.06
CA ARG A 13 -0.94 -3.02 -19.81
C ARG A 13 -0.28 -4.39 -19.63
N SER A 14 -0.17 -5.15 -20.72
CA SER A 14 0.45 -6.48 -20.75
C SER A 14 1.98 -6.47 -20.58
N GLN A 15 2.64 -5.33 -20.74
CA GLN A 15 4.10 -5.16 -20.66
C GLN A 15 4.48 -4.01 -19.70
N ILE A 16 3.59 -3.62 -18.80
CA ILE A 16 3.71 -2.42 -17.96
C ILE A 16 5.04 -2.37 -17.19
N VAL A 17 5.51 -3.50 -16.65
CA VAL A 17 6.79 -3.58 -15.93
C VAL A 17 7.94 -3.22 -16.85
N LYS A 18 8.00 -3.83 -18.04
CA LYS A 18 9.07 -3.61 -19.01
C LYS A 18 9.03 -2.19 -19.57
N ASP A 19 7.85 -1.71 -19.94
CA ASP A 19 7.67 -0.39 -20.56
C ASP A 19 8.05 0.73 -19.58
N VAL A 20 7.62 0.62 -18.31
CA VAL A 20 7.95 1.61 -17.27
C VAL A 20 9.42 1.52 -16.84
N LEU A 21 10.00 0.32 -16.71
CA LEU A 21 11.44 0.21 -16.43
C LEU A 21 12.28 0.86 -17.53
N ASN A 22 12.03 0.54 -18.80
CA ASN A 22 12.76 1.11 -19.94
C ASN A 22 12.62 2.64 -20.01
N LEU A 23 11.44 3.15 -19.71
CA LEU A 23 11.19 4.57 -19.68
C LEU A 23 12.06 5.31 -18.66
N PHE A 24 12.22 4.74 -17.47
CA PHE A 24 12.98 5.34 -16.38
C PHE A 24 14.46 4.93 -16.36
N GLU A 25 14.94 4.20 -17.38
CA GLU A 25 16.38 3.95 -17.56
C GLU A 25 17.15 5.25 -17.80
N ASP A 26 16.53 6.23 -18.49
CA ASP A 26 17.07 7.59 -18.61
C ASP A 26 16.91 8.35 -17.27
N SER A 27 18.02 8.89 -16.76
CA SER A 27 18.04 9.73 -15.56
C SER A 27 17.22 11.03 -15.68
N SER A 28 16.88 11.47 -16.90
CA SER A 28 16.03 12.63 -17.12
C SER A 28 14.53 12.32 -16.93
N ALA A 29 14.14 11.05 -16.99
CA ALA A 29 12.76 10.61 -16.82
C ALA A 29 12.27 10.88 -15.39
N GLY A 30 11.05 11.43 -15.28
CA GLY A 30 10.45 11.79 -13.99
C GLY A 30 10.87 13.16 -13.42
N THR A 31 11.70 13.92 -14.14
CA THR A 31 11.97 15.35 -13.83
C THR A 31 10.99 16.31 -14.53
N HIS A 32 10.16 15.79 -15.42
CA HIS A 32 9.16 16.51 -16.21
C HIS A 32 7.75 16.03 -15.90
N LEU A 33 6.74 16.85 -16.22
CA LEU A 33 5.34 16.41 -16.18
C LEU A 33 5.16 15.30 -17.23
N ILE A 34 4.54 14.19 -16.82
CA ILE A 34 4.27 13.04 -17.67
C ILE A 34 2.79 13.05 -18.05
N ASN A 35 2.50 12.75 -19.32
CA ASN A 35 1.15 12.53 -19.80
C ASN A 35 1.07 11.11 -20.37
N THR A 36 0.34 10.23 -19.68
CA THR A 36 0.34 8.79 -19.97
C THR A 36 -0.87 8.39 -20.79
N ARG A 37 -0.65 7.51 -21.77
CA ARG A 37 -1.69 6.86 -22.54
C ARG A 37 -1.44 5.35 -22.57
N PHE A 38 -2.47 4.56 -22.30
CA PHE A 38 -2.42 3.14 -22.57
C PHE A 38 -2.60 2.88 -24.07
N ASP A 39 -1.77 2.00 -24.62
CA ASP A 39 -1.84 1.63 -26.03
C ASP A 39 -3.23 1.08 -26.39
N GLY A 40 -3.83 1.63 -27.44
CA GLY A 40 -5.21 1.30 -27.85
C GLY A 40 -6.34 2.00 -27.08
N GLU A 41 -6.06 2.79 -26.04
CA GLU A 41 -7.08 3.48 -25.24
C GLU A 41 -7.21 4.97 -25.63
N PRO A 42 -8.43 5.52 -25.79
CA PRO A 42 -8.65 6.91 -26.23
C PRO A 42 -8.57 7.95 -25.08
N ALA A 43 -8.08 7.59 -23.90
CA ALA A 43 -8.08 8.46 -22.73
C ALA A 43 -7.11 9.64 -22.86
N ALA A 44 -7.56 10.83 -22.46
CA ALA A 44 -6.72 12.02 -22.27
C ALA A 44 -6.27 12.08 -20.81
N ASP A 45 -4.96 12.16 -20.54
CA ASP A 45 -4.46 12.18 -19.17
C ASP A 45 -4.64 13.56 -18.52
N GLY A 46 -5.56 13.62 -17.55
CA GLY A 46 -5.66 14.72 -16.57
C GLY A 46 -4.87 14.44 -15.28
N GLY A 47 -4.06 13.38 -15.24
CA GLY A 47 -3.34 12.88 -14.08
C GLY A 47 -3.83 11.50 -13.59
N GLY A 48 -5.04 11.09 -13.97
CA GLY A 48 -5.62 9.79 -13.59
C GLY A 48 -4.91 8.61 -14.26
N VAL A 49 -4.57 8.72 -15.55
CA VAL A 49 -3.96 7.62 -16.31
C VAL A 49 -2.52 7.40 -15.86
N SER A 50 -1.78 8.47 -15.57
CA SER A 50 -0.43 8.35 -14.98
C SER A 50 -0.46 7.69 -13.59
N ARG A 51 -1.46 7.99 -12.75
CA ARG A 51 -1.63 7.34 -11.43
C ARG A 51 -1.94 5.86 -11.58
N GLU A 52 -2.82 5.51 -12.52
CA GLU A 52 -3.16 4.12 -12.84
C GLU A 52 -1.95 3.34 -13.32
N MET A 53 -1.19 3.86 -14.28
CA MET A 53 0.06 3.25 -14.77
C MET A 53 1.05 2.95 -13.63
N ILE A 54 1.26 3.92 -12.74
CA ILE A 54 2.18 3.76 -11.61
C ILE A 54 1.66 2.72 -10.61
N THR A 55 0.36 2.72 -10.32
CA THR A 55 -0.26 1.75 -9.41
C THR A 55 -0.14 0.33 -9.97
N ASP A 56 -0.50 0.12 -11.24
CA ASP A 56 -0.36 -1.16 -11.95
C ASP A 56 1.09 -1.65 -11.97
N PHE A 57 2.04 -0.74 -12.18
CA PHE A 57 3.46 -1.05 -12.15
C PHE A 57 3.90 -1.59 -10.79
N TRP A 58 3.60 -0.87 -9.69
CA TRP A 58 4.02 -1.28 -8.35
C TRP A 58 3.35 -2.58 -7.89
N ASN A 59 2.08 -2.78 -8.25
CA ASN A 59 1.35 -4.02 -7.96
C ASN A 59 2.02 -5.25 -8.59
N LYS A 60 2.63 -5.12 -9.79
CA LYS A 60 3.35 -6.23 -10.46
C LYS A 60 4.81 -6.34 -10.04
N VAL A 61 5.49 -5.22 -9.83
CA VAL A 61 6.93 -5.19 -9.49
C VAL A 61 7.20 -5.67 -8.07
N LYS A 62 6.25 -5.48 -7.13
CA LYS A 62 6.41 -5.92 -5.74
C LYS A 62 6.84 -7.39 -5.64
N GLU A 63 6.20 -8.28 -6.40
CA GLU A 63 6.46 -9.74 -6.34
C GLU A 63 7.78 -10.12 -7.01
N MET A 64 8.27 -9.25 -7.89
CA MET A 64 9.48 -9.48 -8.66
C MET A 64 10.73 -8.97 -7.94
N TYR A 65 10.66 -7.84 -7.23
CA TYR A 65 11.84 -7.13 -6.71
C TYR A 65 11.78 -6.87 -5.21
N PHE A 66 10.74 -7.34 -4.54
CA PHE A 66 10.56 -7.16 -3.11
C PHE A 66 10.05 -8.45 -2.46
N GLN A 67 10.19 -8.53 -1.14
CA GLN A 67 9.66 -9.60 -0.31
C GLN A 67 9.10 -9.03 0.99
N GLY A 68 8.25 -9.80 1.66
CA GLY A 68 7.56 -9.42 2.89
C GLY A 68 6.05 -9.56 2.75
N ASN A 69 5.34 -9.35 3.86
CA ASN A 69 3.90 -9.51 3.95
C ASN A 69 3.16 -8.16 3.88
N GLU A 70 3.07 -7.41 4.98
CA GLU A 70 2.44 -6.08 5.00
C GLU A 70 3.41 -4.96 4.65
N VAL A 71 4.69 -5.15 4.98
CA VAL A 71 5.77 -4.25 4.57
C VAL A 71 6.75 -4.97 3.67
N PHE A 72 7.29 -4.24 2.71
CA PHE A 72 8.14 -4.78 1.65
C PHE A 72 9.59 -4.33 1.78
N VAL A 73 10.52 -5.24 1.54
CA VAL A 73 11.96 -4.98 1.51
C VAL A 73 12.54 -5.36 0.14
N PRO A 74 13.49 -4.58 -0.42
CA PRO A 74 14.22 -4.94 -1.63
C PRO A 74 14.80 -6.35 -1.58
N HIS A 75 14.50 -7.16 -2.59
CA HIS A 75 15.00 -8.52 -2.66
C HIS A 75 15.19 -8.97 -4.11
N LEU A 76 16.24 -9.74 -4.35
CA LEU A 76 16.44 -10.47 -5.60
C LEU A 76 16.82 -11.90 -5.28
N ARG A 77 16.12 -12.82 -5.95
CA ARG A 77 16.52 -14.22 -5.97
C ARG A 77 17.86 -14.38 -6.71
N PRO A 78 18.71 -15.35 -6.32
CA PRO A 78 20.03 -15.55 -6.91
C PRO A 78 20.02 -15.62 -8.45
N GLU A 79 19.01 -16.26 -9.05
CA GLU A 79 18.89 -16.42 -10.50
C GLU A 79 18.72 -15.09 -11.24
N ARG A 80 18.31 -14.03 -10.53
CA ARG A 80 18.02 -12.69 -11.06
C ARG A 80 19.05 -11.65 -10.64
N LEU A 81 20.18 -12.05 -10.05
CA LEU A 81 21.21 -11.10 -9.59
C LEU A 81 21.76 -10.19 -10.71
N SER A 82 21.69 -10.61 -11.96
CA SER A 82 22.04 -9.77 -13.13
C SER A 82 21.15 -8.53 -13.27
N GLN A 83 19.94 -8.56 -12.69
CA GLN A 83 18.95 -7.48 -12.70
C GLN A 83 19.12 -6.48 -11.54
N LYS A 84 20.17 -6.60 -10.72
CA LYS A 84 20.44 -5.67 -9.61
C LYS A 84 20.50 -4.19 -10.00
N LYS A 85 20.86 -3.90 -11.25
CA LYS A 85 20.90 -2.53 -11.80
C LYS A 85 19.50 -1.91 -11.90
N ASP A 86 18.45 -2.74 -12.00
CA ASP A 86 17.07 -2.28 -12.11
C ASP A 86 16.65 -1.53 -10.85
N PHE A 87 17.28 -1.79 -9.69
CA PHE A 87 17.02 -1.03 -8.48
C PHE A 87 17.37 0.45 -8.62
N VAL A 88 18.34 0.82 -9.47
CA VAL A 88 18.60 2.23 -9.79
C VAL A 88 17.39 2.85 -10.49
N THR A 89 16.81 2.14 -11.44
CA THR A 89 15.59 2.55 -12.13
C THR A 89 14.39 2.58 -11.16
N LEU A 90 14.24 1.57 -10.29
CA LEU A 90 13.19 1.52 -9.27
C LEU A 90 13.30 2.69 -8.29
N GLY A 91 14.51 3.13 -7.93
CA GLY A 91 14.72 4.34 -7.13
C GLY A 91 14.20 5.61 -7.80
N ARG A 92 14.41 5.76 -9.11
CA ARG A 92 13.85 6.87 -9.91
C ARG A 92 12.33 6.81 -9.91
N ILE A 93 11.78 5.65 -10.25
CA ILE A 93 10.34 5.42 -10.31
C ILE A 93 9.72 5.67 -8.94
N PHE A 94 10.34 5.22 -7.86
CA PHE A 94 9.84 5.40 -6.49
C PHE A 94 9.73 6.88 -6.11
N SER A 95 10.78 7.65 -6.41
CA SER A 95 10.80 9.09 -6.19
C SER A 95 9.76 9.82 -7.04
N PHE A 96 9.67 9.49 -8.34
CA PHE A 96 8.67 10.04 -9.24
C PHE A 96 7.23 9.69 -8.84
N SER A 97 6.99 8.44 -8.47
CA SER A 97 5.69 7.92 -8.04
C SER A 97 5.22 8.65 -6.79
N THR A 98 6.11 8.87 -5.82
CA THR A 98 5.76 9.59 -4.60
C THR A 98 5.34 11.03 -4.89
N ALA A 99 6.05 11.71 -5.78
CA ALA A 99 5.69 13.06 -6.23
C ALA A 99 4.36 13.09 -7.00
N THR A 100 4.08 12.05 -7.80
CA THR A 100 2.90 11.97 -8.69
C THR A 100 1.64 11.55 -7.94
N LEU A 101 1.73 10.49 -7.14
CA LEU A 101 0.63 9.96 -6.33
C LEU A 101 0.34 10.86 -5.13
N ARG A 102 1.34 11.61 -4.65
CA ARG A 102 1.32 12.32 -3.35
C ARG A 102 1.21 11.35 -2.16
N SER A 103 1.71 10.13 -2.34
CA SER A 103 1.76 9.07 -1.35
C SER A 103 2.92 8.14 -1.68
N ILE A 104 3.43 7.38 -0.71
CA ILE A 104 4.41 6.33 -0.99
C ILE A 104 3.67 5.18 -1.73
N PRO A 105 4.13 4.77 -2.93
CA PRO A 105 3.37 3.86 -3.81
C PRO A 105 3.39 2.38 -3.39
N LEU A 106 4.41 1.98 -2.63
CA LEU A 106 4.63 0.63 -2.12
C LEU A 106 4.93 0.77 -0.63
N GLN A 107 4.30 -0.04 0.21
CA GLN A 107 4.49 -0.01 1.66
C GLN A 107 5.88 -0.56 2.04
N ILE A 108 6.94 0.16 1.68
CA ILE A 108 8.31 -0.20 1.97
C ILE A 108 8.50 -0.15 3.49
N CYS A 109 9.15 -1.16 4.07
CA CYS A 109 9.47 -1.16 5.50
C CYS A 109 10.14 0.16 5.93
N ARG A 110 9.68 0.78 7.02
CA ARG A 110 10.21 2.08 7.51
C ARG A 110 11.71 1.97 7.76
N SER A 111 12.13 0.92 8.47
CA SER A 111 13.53 0.62 8.75
C SER A 111 14.36 0.47 7.47
N THR A 112 13.80 -0.14 6.43
CA THR A 112 14.47 -0.27 5.14
C THR A 112 14.54 1.06 4.39
N LEU A 113 13.49 1.89 4.49
CA LEU A 113 13.45 3.20 3.87
C LEU A 113 14.51 4.13 4.49
N MET A 114 14.83 3.98 5.78
CA MET A 114 15.97 4.64 6.41
C MET A 114 17.31 4.25 5.77
N VAL A 115 17.48 3.00 5.37
CA VAL A 115 18.67 2.57 4.60
C VAL A 115 18.69 3.25 3.24
N VAL A 116 17.56 3.33 2.55
CA VAL A 116 17.48 3.98 1.23
C VAL A 116 17.75 5.48 1.31
N ILE A 117 17.16 6.20 2.28
CA ILE A 117 17.17 7.68 2.37
C ILE A 117 18.32 8.25 3.20
N TYR A 118 18.79 7.53 4.22
CA TYR A 118 19.84 8.02 5.12
C TYR A 118 21.12 7.16 5.09
N ASP A 119 21.13 6.06 4.34
CA ASP A 119 22.24 5.10 4.31
C ASP A 119 22.66 4.63 5.72
N THR A 120 21.66 4.49 6.58
CA THR A 120 21.84 4.04 7.97
C THR A 120 21.09 2.74 8.22
N CYS A 121 21.72 1.83 8.94
CA CYS A 121 21.09 0.64 9.52
C CYS A 121 20.85 0.80 11.02
N ASP A 122 21.21 1.95 11.59
CA ASP A 122 20.96 2.29 12.99
C ASP A 122 19.55 2.85 13.12
N VAL A 123 18.60 1.96 13.39
CA VAL A 123 17.18 2.27 13.54
C VAL A 123 16.77 1.88 14.95
N ASN A 124 15.84 2.64 15.54
CA ASN A 124 15.34 2.38 16.88
C ASN A 124 14.87 0.90 17.01
N PRO A 125 15.31 0.15 18.04
CA PRO A 125 14.96 -1.25 18.22
C PRO A 125 13.47 -1.57 18.28
N ASP A 126 12.65 -0.66 18.83
CA ASP A 126 11.20 -0.86 18.91
C ASP A 126 10.54 -0.72 17.54
N ILE A 127 11.03 0.22 16.71
CA ILE A 127 10.60 0.38 15.32
C ILE A 127 11.01 -0.83 14.48
N LEU A 128 12.26 -1.29 14.63
CA LEU A 128 12.75 -2.51 13.97
C LEU A 128 11.86 -3.70 14.27
N LEU A 129 11.50 -3.91 15.53
CA LEU A 129 10.65 -5.03 15.90
C LEU A 129 9.23 -4.88 15.35
N LYS A 130 8.65 -3.68 15.41
CA LYS A 130 7.32 -3.40 14.82
C LYS A 130 7.33 -3.71 13.32
N ASP A 131 8.33 -3.23 12.59
CA ASP A 131 8.49 -3.51 11.17
C ASP A 131 8.72 -4.98 10.87
N PHE A 132 9.49 -5.68 11.71
CA PHE A 132 9.76 -7.10 11.52
C PHE A 132 8.49 -7.94 11.68
N LEU A 133 7.64 -7.61 12.65
CA LEU A 133 6.34 -8.27 12.77
C LEU A 133 5.49 -8.06 11.50
N LEU A 134 5.46 -6.86 10.93
CA LEU A 134 4.73 -6.56 9.69
C LEU A 134 5.32 -7.29 8.47
N PHE A 135 6.63 -7.53 8.48
CA PHE A 135 7.36 -8.23 7.42
C PHE A 135 7.03 -9.73 7.38
N LEU A 136 6.84 -10.35 8.54
CA LEU A 136 6.53 -11.78 8.67
C LEU A 136 5.12 -12.13 8.16
N ASP A 137 4.97 -13.38 7.71
CA ASP A 137 3.66 -13.99 7.50
C ASP A 137 2.89 -14.11 8.83
N ASN A 138 1.59 -14.38 8.74
CA ASN A 138 0.71 -14.35 9.90
C ASN A 138 1.07 -15.42 10.95
N GLU A 139 1.54 -16.59 10.52
CA GLU A 139 1.89 -17.68 11.44
C GLU A 139 3.17 -17.34 12.21
N ASP A 140 4.23 -16.97 11.49
CA ASP A 140 5.52 -16.56 12.07
C ASP A 140 5.34 -15.34 12.97
N ARG A 141 4.50 -14.36 12.56
CA ARG A 141 4.23 -13.16 13.35
C ARG A 141 3.58 -13.48 14.69
N GLU A 142 2.54 -14.31 14.71
CA GLU A 142 1.85 -14.66 15.95
C GLU A 142 2.72 -15.54 16.85
N LEU A 143 3.54 -16.42 16.27
CA LEU A 143 4.57 -17.16 17.00
C LEU A 143 5.55 -16.21 17.69
N VAL A 144 6.08 -15.20 16.98
CA VAL A 144 7.01 -14.23 17.57
C VAL A 144 6.34 -13.40 18.66
N LYS A 145 5.11 -12.90 18.44
CA LYS A 145 4.37 -12.12 19.45
C LYS A 145 4.10 -12.93 20.72
N SER A 146 3.58 -14.15 20.59
CA SER A 146 3.31 -15.04 21.73
C SER A 146 4.59 -15.38 22.50
N SER A 147 5.68 -15.65 21.78
CA SER A 147 6.99 -15.93 22.37
C SER A 147 7.54 -14.75 23.16
N LEU A 148 7.45 -13.53 22.60
CA LEU A 148 7.90 -12.30 23.27
C LEU A 148 7.09 -11.99 24.53
N ASN A 149 5.80 -12.35 24.54
CA ASN A 149 4.94 -12.15 25.69
C ASN A 149 5.23 -13.16 26.80
N SER A 150 5.45 -14.44 26.46
CA SER A 150 5.57 -15.48 27.50
C SER A 150 6.26 -16.78 27.07
N ILE A 151 7.51 -16.72 26.64
CA ILE A 151 8.29 -17.92 26.28
C ILE A 151 8.38 -18.99 27.38
N ASP A 152 8.40 -18.61 28.65
CA ASP A 152 8.49 -19.56 29.76
C ASP A 152 7.22 -20.41 29.90
N ASN A 153 6.07 -19.88 29.47
CA ASN A 153 4.78 -20.55 29.50
C ASN A 153 4.48 -21.38 28.23
N MET A 154 5.34 -21.30 27.22
CA MET A 154 5.19 -22.09 25.99
C MET A 154 5.48 -23.57 26.23
N GLY A 155 4.69 -24.43 25.60
CA GLY A 155 4.93 -25.88 25.58
C GLY A 155 6.16 -26.26 24.74
N ASP A 156 6.64 -27.49 24.88
CA ASP A 156 7.83 -27.97 24.15
C ASP A 156 7.65 -27.93 22.62
N GLU A 157 6.43 -28.18 22.13
CA GLU A 157 6.12 -28.08 20.69
C GLU A 157 6.26 -26.64 20.17
N GLU A 158 5.73 -25.66 20.88
CA GLU A 158 5.79 -24.25 20.47
C GLU A 158 7.23 -23.72 20.56
N LYS A 159 8.00 -24.13 21.57
CA LYS A 159 9.43 -23.84 21.67
C LYS A 159 10.21 -24.46 20.50
N GLY A 160 9.84 -25.68 20.08
CA GLY A 160 10.36 -26.31 18.88
C GLY A 160 10.10 -25.48 17.62
N LYS A 161 8.86 -25.02 17.41
CA LYS A 161 8.49 -24.12 16.29
C LYS A 161 9.29 -22.82 16.31
N LEU A 162 9.45 -22.19 17.49
CA LEU A 162 10.27 -20.99 17.63
C LEU A 162 11.74 -21.26 17.27
N GLN A 163 12.28 -22.41 17.65
CA GLN A 163 13.65 -22.78 17.31
C GLN A 163 13.81 -23.02 15.79
N GLU A 164 12.86 -23.70 15.15
CA GLU A 164 12.84 -23.88 13.70
C GLU A 164 12.75 -22.54 12.96
N PHE A 165 11.90 -21.63 13.45
CA PHE A 165 11.81 -20.25 12.97
C PHE A 165 13.16 -19.53 13.06
N LEU A 166 13.86 -19.60 14.21
CA LEU A 166 15.18 -18.98 14.36
C LEU A 166 16.20 -19.58 13.38
N ILE A 167 16.18 -20.90 13.18
CA ILE A 167 17.05 -21.60 12.24
C ILE A 167 16.78 -21.17 10.79
N LYS A 168 15.51 -20.94 10.40
CA LYS A 168 15.13 -20.39 9.07
C LYS A 168 15.82 -19.06 8.76
N PHE A 169 16.19 -18.29 9.79
CA PHE A 169 16.95 -17.05 9.68
C PHE A 169 18.44 -17.20 10.03
N ASP A 170 19.00 -18.41 9.92
CA ASP A 170 20.39 -18.73 10.21
C ASP A 170 20.80 -18.47 11.68
N MET A 171 19.83 -18.51 12.61
CA MET A 171 20.06 -18.28 14.04
C MET A 171 19.90 -19.56 14.86
N GLY A 172 20.98 -20.34 14.98
CA GLY A 172 21.01 -21.60 15.74
C GLY A 172 21.15 -21.45 17.26
N ILE A 173 20.37 -20.56 17.89
CA ILE A 173 20.42 -20.30 19.34
C ILE A 173 19.20 -20.88 20.07
N ILE A 174 19.34 -21.11 21.38
CA ILE A 174 18.23 -21.50 22.25
C ILE A 174 17.65 -20.22 22.88
N PRO A 175 16.41 -19.82 22.55
CA PRO A 175 15.81 -18.61 23.09
C PRO A 175 15.39 -18.80 24.55
N THR A 176 15.51 -17.74 25.33
CA THR A 176 15.08 -17.62 26.73
C THR A 176 14.39 -16.28 26.93
N ALA A 177 13.61 -16.13 28.01
CA ALA A 177 12.95 -14.85 28.32
C ALA A 177 13.95 -13.67 28.39
N ALA A 178 15.17 -13.91 28.87
CA ALA A 178 16.19 -12.90 29.03
C ALA A 178 16.82 -12.43 27.70
N ASN A 179 16.85 -13.26 26.65
CA ASN A 179 17.57 -12.97 25.41
C ASN A 179 16.67 -12.83 24.17
N LEU A 180 15.44 -13.34 24.20
CA LEU A 180 14.58 -13.46 23.01
C LEU A 180 14.37 -12.11 22.33
N ARG A 181 14.04 -11.06 23.09
CA ARG A 181 13.83 -9.72 22.54
C ARG A 181 15.05 -9.23 21.75
N LYS A 182 16.25 -9.40 22.31
CA LYS A 182 17.50 -9.00 21.66
C LYS A 182 17.73 -9.79 20.37
N HIS A 183 17.44 -11.08 20.38
CA HIS A 183 17.54 -11.92 19.18
C HIS A 183 16.55 -11.48 18.09
N MET A 184 15.31 -11.16 18.44
CA MET A 184 14.32 -10.64 17.50
C MET A 184 14.75 -9.29 16.89
N ILE A 185 15.32 -8.39 17.69
CA ILE A 185 15.86 -7.11 17.18
C ILE A 185 17.03 -7.35 16.22
N ASN A 186 17.95 -8.27 16.56
CA ASN A 186 19.07 -8.61 15.68
C ASN A 186 18.60 -9.21 14.35
N LEU A 187 17.59 -10.09 14.38
CA LEU A 187 16.95 -10.63 13.18
C LEU A 187 16.31 -9.52 12.36
N ALA A 188 15.52 -8.66 12.99
CA ALA A 188 14.90 -7.50 12.34
C ALA A 188 15.94 -6.63 11.63
N GLN A 189 17.03 -6.27 12.30
CA GLN A 189 18.09 -5.45 11.71
C GLN A 189 18.79 -6.16 10.55
N ASN A 190 19.00 -7.48 10.66
CA ASN A 190 19.60 -8.26 9.59
C ASN A 190 18.71 -8.34 8.34
N GLU A 191 17.44 -8.71 8.51
CA GLU A 191 16.50 -8.91 7.39
C GLU A 191 16.05 -7.60 6.76
N LEU A 192 15.82 -6.56 7.56
CA LEU A 192 15.22 -5.31 7.08
C LEU A 192 16.27 -4.27 6.67
N CYS A 193 17.49 -4.35 7.22
CA CYS A 193 18.52 -3.35 6.97
C CYS A 193 19.77 -3.93 6.30
N PHE A 194 20.43 -4.92 6.89
CA PHE A 194 21.74 -5.39 6.39
C PHE A 194 21.64 -6.21 5.10
N LYS A 195 20.79 -7.23 5.05
CA LYS A 195 20.59 -8.06 3.84
C LYS A 195 20.18 -7.24 2.61
N PRO A 196 19.21 -6.32 2.68
CA PRO A 196 18.80 -5.54 1.51
C PRO A 196 19.74 -4.37 1.19
N LYS A 197 20.74 -4.06 2.03
CA LYS A 197 21.56 -2.84 1.94
C LYS A 197 22.10 -2.58 0.53
N PHE A 198 22.69 -3.59 -0.11
CA PHE A 198 23.24 -3.44 -1.46
C PHE A 198 22.18 -3.02 -2.51
N LEU A 199 20.95 -3.52 -2.40
CA LEU A 199 19.85 -3.14 -3.28
C LEU A 199 19.30 -1.76 -2.91
N CYS A 200 19.22 -1.44 -1.61
CA CYS A 200 18.87 -0.11 -1.12
C CYS A 200 19.83 0.96 -1.63
N GLU A 201 21.13 0.69 -1.64
CA GLU A 201 22.15 1.59 -2.20
C GLU A 201 21.93 1.82 -3.71
N ASN A 202 21.52 0.80 -4.45
CA ASN A 202 21.17 0.98 -5.87
C ASN A 202 19.90 1.81 -6.04
N MET A 203 18.86 1.58 -5.23
CA MET A 203 17.67 2.46 -5.21
C MET A 203 18.05 3.90 -4.91
N ARG A 204 18.87 4.14 -3.89
CA ARG A 204 19.34 5.46 -3.52
C ARG A 204 20.00 6.19 -4.69
N LYS A 205 20.88 5.51 -5.45
CA LYS A 205 21.54 6.07 -6.65
C LYS A 205 20.55 6.49 -7.74
N GLY A 206 19.37 5.89 -7.75
CA GLY A 206 18.28 6.25 -8.65
C GLY A 206 17.58 7.55 -8.28
N ILE A 207 17.48 7.87 -7.00
CA ILE A 207 16.67 9.01 -6.54
C ILE A 207 17.31 10.32 -7.05
N PRO A 208 16.58 11.17 -7.81
CA PRO A 208 17.11 12.46 -8.25
C PRO A 208 17.53 13.34 -7.06
N GLN A 209 18.70 13.98 -7.17
CA GLN A 209 19.28 14.77 -6.06
C GLN A 209 18.32 15.87 -5.57
N ASN A 210 17.63 16.55 -6.48
CA ASN A 210 16.64 17.56 -6.11
C ASN A 210 15.48 16.98 -5.29
N HIS A 211 15.04 15.75 -5.56
CA HIS A 211 14.03 15.07 -4.73
C HIS A 211 14.63 14.64 -3.39
N MET A 212 15.89 14.22 -3.38
CA MET A 212 16.60 13.87 -2.14
C MET A 212 16.62 15.08 -1.19
N ASP A 213 17.10 16.23 -1.66
CA ASP A 213 17.31 17.42 -0.82
C ASP A 213 16.01 18.06 -0.33
N HIS A 214 14.99 18.14 -1.20
CA HIS A 214 13.76 18.90 -0.92
C HIS A 214 12.64 18.08 -0.29
N PHE A 215 12.66 16.75 -0.46
CA PHE A 215 11.57 15.89 -0.01
C PHE A 215 12.08 14.76 0.88
N TRP A 216 12.98 13.90 0.39
CA TRP A 216 13.34 12.68 1.11
C TRP A 216 14.18 12.94 2.36
N MET A 217 15.16 13.84 2.32
CA MET A 217 15.98 14.16 3.50
C MET A 217 15.20 14.87 4.62
N GLN A 218 14.03 15.43 4.31
CA GLN A 218 13.11 16.03 5.28
C GLN A 218 12.17 14.98 5.92
N MET A 219 12.19 13.74 5.42
CA MET A 219 11.30 12.66 5.86
C MET A 219 11.83 11.98 7.12
N THR A 220 11.27 12.27 8.29
CA THR A 220 11.64 11.61 9.54
C THR A 220 10.89 10.28 9.71
N LEU A 221 11.32 9.46 10.69
CA LEU A 221 10.55 8.28 11.08
C LEU A 221 9.13 8.64 11.54
N ASP A 222 8.96 9.74 12.27
CA ASP A 222 7.63 10.23 12.69
C ASP A 222 6.76 10.59 11.47
N HIS A 223 7.33 11.23 10.44
CA HIS A 223 6.60 11.48 9.19
C HIS A 223 6.18 10.18 8.49
N LEU A 224 7.03 9.15 8.53
CA LEU A 224 6.71 7.83 7.97
C LEU A 224 5.67 7.06 8.80
N ASP A 225 5.72 7.18 10.12
CA ASP A 225 4.72 6.59 11.02
C ASP A 225 3.36 7.20 10.76
N HIS A 226 3.24 8.53 10.71
CA HIS A 226 1.98 9.19 10.35
C HIS A 226 1.48 8.80 8.95
N LEU A 227 2.38 8.77 7.97
CA LEU A 227 2.02 8.36 6.62
C LEU A 227 1.51 6.90 6.57
N TYR A 228 2.07 6.01 7.40
CA TYR A 228 1.65 4.60 7.44
C TYR A 228 0.44 4.37 8.34
N GLU A 229 0.25 5.19 9.36
CA GLU A 229 -1.00 5.27 10.11
C GLU A 229 -2.15 5.69 9.20
N ASP A 230 -1.93 6.66 8.30
CA ASP A 230 -2.90 7.06 7.26
C ASP A 230 -3.21 5.93 6.27
N PHE A 231 -2.37 4.90 6.17
CA PHE A 231 -2.59 3.72 5.33
C PHE A 231 -3.29 2.56 6.06
N LEU A 232 -3.44 2.64 7.39
CA LEU A 232 -4.21 1.65 8.13
C LEU A 232 -5.68 1.73 7.73
N ILE A 233 -6.32 0.57 7.58
CA ILE A 233 -7.75 0.49 7.29
C ILE A 233 -8.51 0.77 8.57
N THR A 234 -8.84 2.04 8.79
CA THR A 234 -9.70 2.50 9.89
C THR A 234 -10.88 3.26 9.30
N ALA A 235 -12.01 3.28 10.02
CA ALA A 235 -13.20 4.00 9.58
C ALA A 235 -12.90 5.47 9.29
N GLU A 236 -12.05 6.08 10.11
CA GLU A 236 -11.57 7.45 9.93
C GLU A 236 -10.77 7.62 8.63
N ASN A 237 -9.76 6.78 8.39
CA ASN A 237 -8.92 6.87 7.20
C ASN A 237 -9.72 6.63 5.92
N VAL A 238 -10.64 5.66 5.92
CA VAL A 238 -11.54 5.40 4.78
C VAL A 238 -12.45 6.61 4.54
N TRP A 239 -13.05 7.16 5.59
CA TRP A 239 -13.92 8.33 5.46
C TRP A 239 -13.20 9.55 4.92
N GLN A 240 -11.95 9.80 5.34
CA GLN A 240 -11.12 10.88 4.81
C GLN A 240 -10.82 10.74 3.31
N LYS A 241 -10.90 9.53 2.75
CA LYS A 241 -10.76 9.29 1.30
C LYS A 241 -12.07 9.47 0.52
N ILE A 242 -13.19 9.80 1.17
CA ILE A 242 -14.46 10.02 0.47
C ILE A 242 -14.62 11.49 0.10
N LYS A 243 -14.99 11.73 -1.17
CA LYS A 243 -15.42 13.03 -1.68
C LYS A 243 -16.74 12.89 -2.39
N PHE A 244 -17.57 13.93 -2.36
CA PHE A 244 -18.84 13.95 -3.05
C PHE A 244 -18.72 14.70 -4.37
N GLU A 245 -19.35 14.18 -5.43
CA GLU A 245 -19.34 14.80 -6.77
C GLU A 245 -19.84 16.25 -6.72
N THR A 246 -20.80 16.51 -5.83
CA THR A 246 -21.30 17.86 -5.53
C THR A 246 -21.08 18.16 -4.05
N TRP A 247 -20.46 19.30 -3.74
CA TRP A 247 -20.32 19.79 -2.37
C TRP A 247 -20.40 21.33 -2.32
N PRO A 248 -21.10 21.94 -1.35
CA PRO A 248 -21.90 21.32 -0.29
C PRO A 248 -23.19 20.68 -0.82
N LEU A 249 -23.68 19.62 -0.15
CA LEU A 249 -24.94 18.97 -0.51
C LEU A 249 -26.12 19.90 -0.25
N GLN A 250 -26.95 20.13 -1.27
CA GLN A 250 -28.14 21.00 -1.15
C GLN A 250 -29.43 20.20 -0.97
N ASN A 251 -29.50 19.00 -1.52
CA ASN A 251 -30.67 18.14 -1.47
C ASN A 251 -30.78 17.46 -0.08
N PRO A 252 -31.92 17.58 0.62
CA PRO A 252 -32.11 16.94 1.92
C PRO A 252 -31.96 15.41 1.90
N LYS A 253 -32.39 14.75 0.82
CA LYS A 253 -32.27 13.29 0.71
C LYS A 253 -30.82 12.84 0.55
N GLU A 254 -30.01 13.60 -0.20
CA GLU A 254 -28.57 13.35 -0.31
C GLU A 254 -27.87 13.54 1.02
N ARG A 255 -28.27 14.54 1.82
CA ARG A 255 -27.75 14.73 3.19
C ARG A 255 -28.10 13.56 4.10
N CYS A 256 -29.32 13.04 4.04
CA CYS A 256 -29.69 11.85 4.82
C CYS A 256 -28.82 10.64 4.44
N VAL A 257 -28.62 10.38 3.14
CA VAL A 257 -27.79 9.26 2.70
C VAL A 257 -26.30 9.48 2.98
N TYR A 258 -25.84 10.73 2.96
CA TYR A 258 -24.50 11.10 3.44
C TYR A 258 -24.32 10.68 4.90
N ASP A 259 -25.27 11.02 5.77
CA ASP A 259 -25.20 10.65 7.19
C ASP A 259 -25.24 9.13 7.34
N TYR A 260 -26.09 8.43 6.58
CA TYR A 260 -26.13 6.96 6.59
C TYR A 260 -24.82 6.31 6.14
N LEU A 261 -24.16 6.85 5.11
CA LEU A 261 -22.87 6.33 4.66
C LEU A 261 -21.78 6.56 5.71
N ARG A 262 -21.76 7.74 6.35
CA ARG A 262 -20.82 8.05 7.44
C ARG A 262 -20.99 7.08 8.59
N ASP A 263 -22.22 6.93 9.06
CA ASP A 263 -22.55 6.12 10.22
C ASP A 263 -22.30 4.63 9.92
N LEU A 264 -22.58 4.17 8.68
CA LEU A 264 -22.22 2.82 8.24
C LEU A 264 -20.72 2.58 8.36
N ILE A 265 -19.88 3.45 7.77
CA ILE A 265 -18.42 3.27 7.75
C ILE A 265 -17.85 3.28 9.17
N GLN A 266 -18.40 4.10 10.07
CA GLN A 266 -18.01 4.13 11.48
C GLN A 266 -18.40 2.86 12.24
N ASP A 267 -19.50 2.22 11.84
CA ASP A 267 -20.01 0.99 12.45
C ASP A 267 -19.32 -0.30 11.96
N LEU A 268 -18.52 -0.26 10.89
CA LEU A 268 -17.89 -1.47 10.32
C LEU A 268 -16.70 -1.94 11.18
N ASP A 269 -16.57 -3.27 11.33
CA ASP A 269 -15.32 -3.87 11.80
C ASP A 269 -14.23 -3.84 10.71
N GLU A 270 -13.00 -4.17 11.09
CA GLU A 270 -11.83 -4.07 10.20
C GLU A 270 -11.96 -4.92 8.91
N GLU A 271 -12.45 -6.16 9.02
CA GLU A 271 -12.63 -7.06 7.87
C GLU A 271 -13.75 -6.60 6.92
N THR A 272 -14.86 -6.11 7.47
CA THR A 272 -15.96 -5.59 6.68
C THR A 272 -15.58 -4.25 6.04
N LEU A 273 -14.78 -3.44 6.72
CA LEU A 273 -14.24 -2.20 6.18
C LEU A 273 -13.26 -2.47 5.02
N LEU A 274 -12.41 -3.50 5.15
CA LEU A 274 -11.59 -3.99 4.03
C LEU A 274 -12.45 -4.42 2.84
N SER A 275 -13.56 -5.11 3.11
CA SER A 275 -14.52 -5.54 2.07
C SER A 275 -15.20 -4.36 1.40
N PHE A 276 -15.54 -3.31 2.17
CA PHE A 276 -16.04 -2.04 1.63
C PHE A 276 -15.04 -1.40 0.68
N VAL A 277 -13.77 -1.27 1.11
CA VAL A 277 -12.74 -0.67 0.26
C VAL A 277 -12.54 -1.50 -1.01
N GLN A 278 -12.45 -2.83 -0.89
CA GLN A 278 -12.33 -3.73 -2.03
C GLN A 278 -13.50 -3.62 -3.00
N PHE A 279 -14.74 -3.52 -2.49
CA PHE A 279 -15.91 -3.32 -3.32
C PHE A 279 -15.80 -2.04 -4.17
N VAL A 280 -15.28 -0.96 -3.59
CA VAL A 280 -15.22 0.34 -4.28
C VAL A 280 -13.98 0.51 -5.14
N THR A 281 -12.86 -0.15 -4.82
CA THR A 281 -11.55 0.10 -5.45
C THR A 281 -10.89 -1.13 -6.05
N ALA A 282 -11.44 -2.33 -5.83
CA ALA A 282 -10.81 -3.63 -6.08
C ALA A 282 -9.51 -3.86 -5.27
N GLU A 283 -9.23 -3.04 -4.25
CA GLU A 283 -8.03 -3.16 -3.42
C GLU A 283 -8.40 -3.43 -1.95
N ARG A 284 -7.64 -4.29 -1.27
CA ARG A 284 -7.76 -4.52 0.20
C ARG A 284 -6.76 -3.67 0.99
N LYS A 285 -6.68 -2.36 0.71
CA LYS A 285 -5.81 -1.38 1.38
C LYS A 285 -6.34 0.04 1.21
N ILE A 286 -5.89 1.00 2.03
CA ILE A 286 -6.39 2.38 1.93
C ILE A 286 -6.14 2.91 0.51
N PRO A 287 -7.18 3.46 -0.17
CA PRO A 287 -7.04 3.94 -1.53
C PRO A 287 -6.02 5.08 -1.63
N SER A 288 -5.16 5.00 -2.63
CA SER A 288 -4.22 6.08 -2.97
C SER A 288 -4.95 7.33 -3.53
N CYS A 289 -6.20 7.15 -3.99
CA CYS A 289 -7.05 8.18 -4.56
C CYS A 289 -8.34 8.38 -3.75
N PHE A 290 -9.02 9.50 -3.98
CA PHE A 290 -10.33 9.72 -3.36
C PHE A 290 -11.39 8.86 -4.02
N ILE A 291 -12.25 8.25 -3.19
CA ILE A 291 -13.50 7.64 -3.62
C ILE A 291 -14.48 8.77 -3.89
N THR A 292 -14.93 8.91 -5.14
CA THR A 292 -15.95 9.89 -5.51
C THR A 292 -17.34 9.28 -5.34
N VAL A 293 -18.15 9.87 -4.46
CA VAL A 293 -19.53 9.47 -4.20
C VAL A 293 -20.48 10.33 -5.04
N GLY A 294 -21.26 9.66 -5.87
CA GLY A 294 -22.37 10.22 -6.62
C GLY A 294 -23.71 9.78 -6.04
N PHE A 295 -24.76 10.55 -6.32
CA PHE A 295 -26.12 10.22 -5.89
C PHE A 295 -27.02 9.97 -7.10
N ASN A 296 -27.89 8.97 -7.00
CA ASN A 296 -28.87 8.66 -8.05
C ASN A 296 -30.29 8.48 -7.48
N SER A 297 -31.28 8.46 -8.36
CA SER A 297 -32.70 8.34 -7.99
C SER A 297 -33.29 6.94 -8.26
N THR A 298 -32.46 5.89 -8.30
CA THR A 298 -32.96 4.52 -8.50
C THR A 298 -33.84 4.07 -7.33
N GLN A 299 -34.84 3.22 -7.60
CA GLN A 299 -35.85 2.79 -6.64
C GLN A 299 -36.27 1.33 -6.90
N GLY A 300 -36.93 0.72 -5.91
CA GLY A 300 -37.43 -0.65 -6.02
C GLY A 300 -36.29 -1.66 -6.17
N ILE A 301 -36.48 -2.67 -7.01
CA ILE A 301 -35.52 -3.77 -7.22
C ILE A 301 -34.19 -3.28 -7.83
N ALA A 302 -34.21 -2.14 -8.55
CA ALA A 302 -33.01 -1.56 -9.15
C ALA A 302 -32.22 -0.67 -8.16
N ARG A 303 -32.72 -0.49 -6.94
CA ARG A 303 -32.02 0.25 -5.88
C ARG A 303 -30.90 -0.64 -5.35
N CYS A 304 -29.67 -0.17 -5.50
CA CYS A 304 -28.46 -0.81 -4.98
C CYS A 304 -27.31 0.21 -5.00
N PRO A 305 -26.38 0.21 -4.03
CA PRO A 305 -25.08 0.85 -4.19
C PRO A 305 -24.31 0.23 -5.37
N ILE A 306 -23.72 1.05 -6.23
CA ILE A 306 -22.95 0.57 -7.40
C ILE A 306 -21.56 1.17 -7.37
N ALA A 307 -20.53 0.33 -7.48
CA ALA A 307 -19.15 0.77 -7.57
C ALA A 307 -18.59 0.63 -8.99
N SER A 308 -17.77 1.61 -9.37
CA SER A 308 -16.88 1.52 -10.53
C SER A 308 -15.44 1.56 -10.04
N THR A 309 -14.83 0.38 -9.91
CA THR A 309 -13.51 0.20 -9.31
C THR A 309 -12.42 0.94 -10.08
N CYS A 310 -12.44 0.90 -11.41
CA CYS A 310 -11.50 1.64 -12.26
C CYS A 310 -11.58 3.16 -12.10
N ALA A 311 -12.73 3.69 -11.68
CA ALA A 311 -12.95 5.12 -11.52
C ALA A 311 -12.91 5.58 -10.05
N TYR A 312 -12.68 4.67 -9.09
CA TYR A 312 -12.84 4.92 -7.65
C TYR A 312 -14.17 5.64 -7.35
N ARG A 313 -15.26 5.18 -7.97
CA ARG A 313 -16.59 5.84 -7.89
C ARG A 313 -17.60 4.93 -7.21
N LEU A 314 -18.40 5.52 -6.31
CA LEU A 314 -19.52 4.86 -5.64
C LEU A 314 -20.79 5.68 -5.89
N ASP A 315 -21.77 5.11 -6.59
CA ASP A 315 -23.07 5.75 -6.84
C ASP A 315 -24.11 5.17 -5.88
N ILE A 316 -24.74 6.04 -5.08
CA ILE A 316 -25.66 5.66 -4.01
C ILE A 316 -27.07 6.18 -4.29
N PRO A 317 -28.12 5.34 -4.22
CA PRO A 317 -29.50 5.80 -4.35
C PRO A 317 -29.94 6.71 -3.19
N VAL A 318 -30.70 7.77 -3.45
CA VAL A 318 -31.25 8.69 -2.42
C VAL A 318 -32.60 8.25 -1.84
N SER A 319 -33.05 7.06 -2.22
CA SER A 319 -34.42 6.58 -1.97
C SER A 319 -34.55 5.73 -0.71
N TYR A 320 -33.51 5.65 0.12
CA TYR A 320 -33.58 4.99 1.43
C TYR A 320 -34.47 5.76 2.40
N SER A 321 -35.31 5.01 3.12
CA SER A 321 -36.25 5.55 4.12
C SER A 321 -35.66 5.58 5.53
N SER A 322 -34.62 4.78 5.80
CA SER A 322 -33.96 4.68 7.10
C SER A 322 -32.51 4.21 6.97
N PHE A 323 -31.71 4.44 8.02
CA PHE A 323 -30.34 3.91 8.12
C PHE A 323 -30.32 2.38 8.12
N GLU A 324 -31.28 1.72 8.78
CA GLU A 324 -31.33 0.26 8.86
C GLU A 324 -31.58 -0.39 7.49
N GLU A 325 -32.47 0.21 6.68
CA GLU A 325 -32.69 -0.21 5.30
C GLU A 325 -31.41 -0.04 4.46
N PHE A 326 -30.75 1.11 4.59
CA PHE A 326 -29.47 1.39 3.92
C PHE A 326 -28.39 0.38 4.31
N LYS A 327 -28.17 0.18 5.62
CA LYS A 327 -27.15 -0.72 6.18
C LYS A 327 -27.38 -2.16 5.73
N ASN A 328 -28.61 -2.66 5.82
CA ASN A 328 -28.91 -4.03 5.41
C ASN A 328 -28.64 -4.26 3.92
N GLU A 329 -29.08 -3.35 3.05
CA GLU A 329 -28.85 -3.45 1.60
C GLU A 329 -27.35 -3.37 1.26
N PHE A 330 -26.63 -2.43 1.89
CA PHE A 330 -25.18 -2.30 1.69
C PHE A 330 -24.43 -3.55 2.15
N MET A 331 -24.77 -4.10 3.31
CA MET A 331 -24.15 -5.32 3.84
C MET A 331 -24.47 -6.54 2.96
N MET A 332 -25.64 -6.63 2.34
CA MET A 332 -25.93 -7.68 1.36
C MET A 332 -25.00 -7.60 0.15
N VAL A 333 -24.71 -6.38 -0.33
CA VAL A 333 -23.76 -6.17 -1.43
C VAL A 333 -22.35 -6.54 -1.04
N LEU A 334 -21.86 -6.10 0.13
CA LEU A 334 -20.50 -6.43 0.58
C LEU A 334 -20.30 -7.94 0.80
N ASN A 335 -21.37 -8.65 1.16
CA ASN A 335 -21.32 -10.10 1.38
C ASN A 335 -21.57 -10.94 0.12
N SER A 336 -21.95 -10.32 -1.01
CA SER A 336 -22.26 -11.04 -2.25
C SER A 336 -21.01 -11.66 -2.87
N ASP A 337 -21.19 -12.76 -3.62
CA ASP A 337 -20.10 -13.42 -4.31
C ASP A 337 -19.51 -12.54 -5.43
N GLU A 338 -20.25 -11.56 -5.95
CA GLU A 338 -19.74 -10.60 -6.95
C GLU A 338 -18.77 -9.59 -6.33
N ALA A 339 -19.03 -9.12 -5.10
CA ALA A 339 -18.05 -8.32 -4.35
C ALA A 339 -16.79 -9.14 -4.02
N LYS A 340 -16.94 -10.46 -3.85
CA LYS A 340 -15.83 -11.40 -3.59
C LYS A 340 -15.15 -11.92 -4.85
N GLN A 341 -15.73 -11.84 -6.05
CA GLN A 341 -15.07 -12.31 -7.28
C GLN A 341 -13.89 -11.43 -7.70
N PHE A 342 -13.81 -10.19 -7.23
CA PHE A 342 -12.61 -9.36 -7.33
C PHE A 342 -11.52 -9.74 -6.31
N SER A 343 -11.69 -10.80 -5.52
CA SER A 343 -10.70 -11.32 -4.54
C SER A 343 -9.79 -12.43 -5.07
N ALA A 344 -10.03 -12.93 -6.28
CA ALA A 344 -9.25 -14.00 -6.88
C ALA A 344 -8.74 -13.60 -8.28
N ASN A 345 -7.74 -12.71 -8.33
CA ASN A 345 -6.77 -12.63 -9.42
C ASN A 345 -5.50 -11.91 -8.96
#